data_AF-A0A3D1JA74-F1
#
_entry.id   AF-A0A3D1JA74-F1
#
_cell.length_a   1.000
_cell.length_b   1.000
_cell.length_c   1.000
_cell.angle_alpha   90.00
_cell.angle_beta   90.00
_cell.angle_gamma   90.00
#
_symmetry.space_group_name_H-M   'P 1'
#
loop_
_entity.id
_entity.type
_entity.pdbx_description
1 polymer ?
#
loop_
_entity_poly.entity_id
_entity_poly.type
_entity_poly.pdbx_seq_one_letter_code
_entity_poly.pdbx_strand_id
1 'polypeptide(L)'
;MTSIVTSNQKKIGIGVLFCGLIIVLGAAVFFLTHPKKDLSIINAQGTIQQSMTLTRQYQNGEETIYHSDTIHSAEAAVPDNESSGESSLSLMINGQAQTIVGYIDSNTKKYSLELKVVDFEEATGRIVIAVTYVDGLNDHKREFVFE
;
A
#
# COMPACT_ATOMS: atom_id res chain seq x y z
N MET A 1 58.62 -38.36 -25.15
CA MET A 1 57.48 -37.79 -25.90
C MET A 1 56.49 -37.25 -24.89
N THR A 2 56.42 -35.92 -24.77
CA THR A 2 55.59 -35.22 -23.79
C THR A 2 54.36 -34.71 -24.53
N SER A 3 53.16 -35.22 -24.21
CA SER A 3 51.92 -34.64 -24.72
C SER A 3 51.39 -33.62 -23.72
N ILE A 4 51.32 -32.38 -24.17
CA ILE A 4 50.82 -31.22 -23.44
C ILE A 4 49.29 -31.31 -23.42
N VAL A 5 48.71 -31.54 -22.26
CA VAL A 5 47.28 -31.36 -22.01
C VAL A 5 47.05 -29.88 -21.68
N THR A 6 46.60 -29.07 -22.63
CA THR A 6 46.22 -27.67 -22.38
C THR A 6 44.71 -27.53 -22.18
N SER A 7 44.34 -27.51 -20.89
CA SER A 7 43.25 -26.80 -20.23
C SER A 7 42.17 -26.12 -21.10
N ASN A 8 40.97 -26.70 -21.09
CA ASN A 8 39.75 -26.15 -21.70
C ASN A 8 38.88 -25.36 -20.68
N GLN A 9 39.48 -24.61 -19.76
CA GLN A 9 38.78 -24.05 -18.59
C GLN A 9 38.32 -22.58 -18.71
N LYS A 10 38.53 -21.88 -19.83
CA LYS A 10 38.30 -20.41 -19.90
C LYS A 10 36.94 -19.93 -20.45
N LYS A 11 36.08 -20.79 -20.99
CA LYS A 11 34.83 -20.34 -21.66
C LYS A 11 33.55 -20.40 -20.81
N ILE A 12 33.55 -21.15 -19.70
CA ILE A 12 32.35 -21.37 -18.87
C ILE A 12 32.11 -20.20 -17.90
N GLY A 13 33.17 -19.49 -17.48
CA GLY A 13 33.06 -18.40 -16.50
C GLY A 13 32.37 -17.13 -17.00
N ILE A 14 32.34 -16.87 -18.32
CA ILE A 14 31.77 -15.63 -18.88
C ILE A 14 30.25 -15.75 -19.08
N GLY A 15 29.74 -16.93 -19.50
CA GLY A 15 28.31 -17.14 -19.72
C GLY A 15 27.49 -17.11 -18.43
N VAL A 16 28.04 -17.66 -17.34
CA VAL A 16 27.39 -17.68 -16.02
C VAL A 16 27.38 -16.29 -15.37
N LEU A 17 28.44 -15.48 -15.59
CA LEU A 17 28.49 -14.10 -15.09
C LEU A 17 27.44 -13.21 -15.77
N PHE A 18 27.23 -13.37 -17.08
CA PHE A 18 26.23 -12.60 -17.83
C PHE A 18 24.79 -12.98 -17.47
N CYS A 19 24.48 -14.27 -17.30
CA CYS A 19 23.15 -14.70 -16.86
C CYS A 19 22.83 -14.21 -15.44
N GLY A 20 23.81 -14.24 -14.53
CA GLY A 20 23.64 -13.70 -13.17
C GLY A 20 23.36 -12.20 -13.17
N LEU A 21 24.06 -11.42 -14.01
CA LEU A 21 23.86 -9.98 -14.12
C LEU A 21 22.45 -9.64 -14.64
N ILE A 22 21.93 -10.39 -15.61
CA ILE A 22 20.57 -10.17 -16.16
C ILE A 22 19.49 -10.50 -15.12
N ILE A 23 19.68 -11.53 -14.30
CA ILE A 23 18.74 -11.88 -13.22
C ILE A 23 18.76 -10.81 -12.13
N VAL A 24 19.94 -10.31 -11.74
CA VAL A 24 20.06 -9.23 -10.76
C VAL A 24 19.50 -7.91 -11.28
N LEU A 25 19.75 -7.57 -12.55
CA LEU A 25 19.16 -6.40 -13.20
C LEU A 25 17.64 -6.55 -13.34
N GLY A 26 17.15 -7.72 -13.75
CA GLY A 26 15.72 -8.01 -13.85
C GLY A 26 15.01 -7.95 -12.50
N ALA A 27 15.61 -8.49 -11.44
CA ALA A 27 15.09 -8.39 -10.08
C ALA A 27 15.16 -6.95 -9.55
N ALA A 28 16.25 -6.23 -9.78
CA ALA A 28 16.37 -4.82 -9.37
C ALA A 28 15.35 -3.94 -10.10
N VAL A 29 15.14 -4.14 -11.41
CA VAL A 29 14.08 -3.47 -12.18
C VAL A 29 12.71 -3.85 -11.63
N PHE A 30 12.46 -5.14 -11.35
CA PHE A 30 11.21 -5.60 -10.74
C PHE A 30 10.95 -4.89 -9.40
N PHE A 31 11.93 -4.81 -8.49
CA PHE A 31 11.80 -4.08 -7.22
C PHE A 31 11.66 -2.56 -7.39
N LEU A 32 12.28 -1.96 -8.42
CA LEU A 32 12.11 -0.53 -8.74
C LEU A 32 10.77 -0.22 -9.40
N THR A 33 10.14 -1.20 -10.07
CA THR A 33 8.83 -1.04 -10.74
C THR A 33 7.63 -1.41 -9.87
N HIS A 34 7.84 -1.97 -8.67
CA HIS A 34 6.76 -2.11 -7.68
C HIS A 34 6.74 -0.85 -6.80
N PRO A 35 5.91 0.16 -7.14
CA PRO A 35 5.70 1.26 -6.23
C PRO A 35 5.23 0.70 -4.88
N LYS A 36 5.69 1.31 -3.77
CA LYS A 36 5.02 1.18 -2.49
C LYS A 36 3.53 1.41 -2.74
N LYS A 37 2.68 0.47 -2.30
CA LYS A 37 1.24 0.55 -2.50
C LYS A 37 0.70 1.79 -1.80
N ASP A 38 -0.17 2.52 -2.49
CA ASP A 38 -0.73 3.78 -1.99
C ASP A 38 -1.77 3.53 -0.89
N LEU A 39 -2.48 2.39 -0.92
CA LEU A 39 -3.36 1.92 0.15
C LEU A 39 -3.00 0.50 0.57
N SER A 40 -2.80 0.30 1.87
CA SER A 40 -2.64 -1.00 2.51
C SER A 40 -3.63 -1.17 3.65
N ILE A 41 -4.36 -2.28 3.65
CA ILE A 41 -5.24 -2.71 4.73
C ILE A 41 -4.62 -3.94 5.37
N ILE A 42 -4.30 -3.85 6.65
CA ILE A 42 -3.63 -4.91 7.39
C ILE A 42 -4.59 -5.45 8.44
N ASN A 43 -4.98 -6.71 8.30
CA ASN A 43 -5.84 -7.40 9.25
C ASN A 43 -5.29 -8.80 9.56
N ALA A 44 -4.87 -9.01 10.80
CA ALA A 44 -4.39 -10.30 11.30
C ALA A 44 -5.50 -11.15 11.95
N GLN A 45 -6.71 -10.60 12.11
CA GLN A 45 -7.84 -11.26 12.78
C GLN A 45 -8.67 -12.16 11.82
N GLY A 46 -8.28 -12.27 10.55
CA GLY A 46 -9.05 -12.97 9.52
C GLY A 46 -10.05 -12.05 8.81
N THR A 47 -11.15 -12.60 8.31
CA THR A 47 -12.20 -11.80 7.64
C THR A 47 -13.22 -11.31 8.66
N ILE A 48 -13.37 -9.99 8.80
CA ILE A 48 -14.37 -9.36 9.68
C ILE A 48 -15.60 -8.99 8.84
N GLN A 49 -16.80 -9.38 9.31
CA GLN A 49 -18.08 -9.15 8.63
C GLN A 49 -18.61 -7.73 8.86
N GLN A 50 -17.82 -6.74 8.47
CA GLN A 50 -18.18 -5.32 8.49
C GLN A 50 -17.76 -4.67 7.18
N SER A 51 -18.58 -3.76 6.68
CA SER A 51 -18.23 -2.99 5.49
C SER A 51 -17.25 -1.86 5.84
N MET A 52 -16.36 -1.58 4.90
CA MET A 52 -15.40 -0.48 4.97
C MET A 52 -15.46 0.33 3.69
N THR A 53 -15.61 1.64 3.84
CA THR A 53 -15.56 2.58 2.71
C THR A 53 -14.58 3.70 3.04
N LEU A 54 -13.60 3.90 2.17
CA LEU A 54 -12.68 5.03 2.22
C LEU A 54 -13.12 6.04 1.17
N THR A 55 -13.43 7.25 1.61
CA THR A 55 -13.88 8.33 0.74
C THR A 55 -12.95 9.51 0.87
N ARG A 56 -12.58 10.09 -0.27
CA ARG A 56 -11.94 11.39 -0.34
C ARG A 56 -12.99 12.47 -0.50
N GLN A 57 -12.93 13.46 0.37
CA GLN A 57 -13.87 14.56 0.45
C GLN A 57 -13.20 15.83 -0.10
N TYR A 58 -13.81 16.43 -1.11
CA TYR A 58 -13.43 17.72 -1.67
C TYR A 58 -14.51 18.74 -1.34
N GLN A 59 -14.24 20.03 -1.56
CA GLN A 59 -15.23 21.09 -1.32
C GLN A 59 -16.54 20.89 -2.12
N ASN A 60 -16.44 20.38 -3.35
CA ASN A 60 -17.55 20.31 -4.31
C ASN A 60 -18.00 18.88 -4.65
N GLY A 61 -17.55 17.88 -3.90
CA GLY A 61 -17.89 16.49 -4.17
C GLY A 61 -17.04 15.50 -3.39
N GLU A 62 -17.32 14.23 -3.60
CA GLU A 62 -16.63 13.13 -2.95
C GLU A 62 -16.27 12.04 -3.94
N GLU A 63 -15.24 11.27 -3.61
CA GLU A 63 -14.73 10.18 -4.42
C GLU A 63 -14.52 8.96 -3.54
N THR A 64 -15.13 7.83 -3.90
CA THR A 64 -14.87 6.56 -3.19
C THR A 64 -13.54 6.00 -3.69
N ILE A 65 -12.55 5.96 -2.79
CA ILE A 65 -11.21 5.46 -3.07
C ILE A 65 -11.16 3.94 -2.91
N TYR A 66 -11.90 3.42 -1.92
CA TYR A 66 -11.95 1.98 -1.65
C TYR A 66 -13.30 1.62 -1.02
N HIS A 67 -13.81 0.45 -1.39
CA HIS A 67 -15.00 -0.13 -0.80
C HIS A 67 -14.87 -1.64 -0.71
N SER A 68 -15.29 -2.22 0.40
CA SER A 68 -15.43 -3.66 0.60
C SER A 68 -16.55 -3.96 1.59
N ASP A 69 -17.32 -5.01 1.32
CA ASP A 69 -18.37 -5.51 2.21
C ASP A 69 -17.82 -6.22 3.45
N THR A 70 -16.54 -6.61 3.42
CA THR A 70 -15.85 -7.28 4.53
C THR A 70 -14.45 -6.71 4.72
N ILE A 71 -13.96 -6.65 5.96
CA ILE A 71 -12.61 -6.20 6.24
C ILE A 71 -11.66 -7.41 6.24
N HIS A 72 -10.75 -7.42 5.29
CA HIS A 72 -9.67 -8.39 5.14
C HIS A 72 -8.39 -7.66 4.71
N SER A 73 -7.24 -8.33 4.83
CA SER A 73 -5.99 -7.73 4.35
C SER A 73 -6.07 -7.51 2.83
N ALA A 74 -5.75 -6.30 2.38
CA ALA A 74 -5.86 -5.91 0.99
C ALA A 74 -4.84 -4.82 0.65
N GLU A 75 -4.48 -4.72 -0.62
CA GLU A 75 -3.67 -3.63 -1.16
C GLU A 75 -4.38 -3.04 -2.36
N ALA A 76 -4.38 -1.72 -2.47
CA ALA A 76 -4.94 -1.02 -3.61
C ALA A 76 -4.02 0.11 -4.06
N ALA A 77 -4.07 0.41 -5.36
CA ALA A 77 -3.54 1.67 -5.86
C ALA A 77 -4.59 2.75 -5.61
N VAL A 78 -4.14 3.93 -5.19
CA VAL A 78 -5.00 5.12 -5.16
C VAL A 78 -4.84 5.77 -6.53
N PRO A 79 -5.93 6.06 -7.26
CA PRO A 79 -5.82 6.74 -8.54
C PRO A 79 -5.02 8.04 -8.41
N ASP A 80 -4.10 8.28 -9.35
CA ASP A 80 -3.48 9.60 -9.48
C ASP A 80 -4.63 10.58 -9.80
N ASN A 81 -4.90 11.50 -8.88
CA ASN A 81 -6.05 12.38 -8.98
C ASN A 81 -5.76 13.46 -10.03
N GLU A 82 -6.57 13.53 -11.08
CA GLU A 82 -6.63 14.69 -11.98
C GLU A 82 -7.33 15.89 -11.30
N SER A 83 -8.05 15.62 -10.20
CA SER A 83 -8.80 16.59 -9.40
C SER A 83 -7.85 17.50 -8.62
N SER A 84 -7.80 18.77 -9.03
CA SER A 84 -7.11 19.84 -8.32
C SER A 84 -7.98 20.37 -7.18
N GLY A 85 -7.49 20.27 -5.95
CA GLY A 85 -8.18 20.87 -4.81
C GLY A 85 -7.74 20.30 -3.47
N GLU A 86 -7.83 21.13 -2.44
CA GLU A 86 -7.69 20.69 -1.05
C GLU A 86 -8.76 19.65 -0.72
N SER A 87 -8.41 18.68 0.12
CA SER A 87 -9.31 17.56 0.41
C SER A 87 -9.04 16.96 1.80
N SER A 88 -9.88 16.02 2.20
CA SER A 88 -9.71 15.20 3.41
C SER A 88 -10.04 13.73 3.12
N LEU A 89 -9.61 12.81 3.98
CA LEU A 89 -9.99 11.40 3.90
C LEU A 89 -10.90 11.04 5.05
N SER A 90 -11.99 10.35 4.72
CA SER A 90 -12.95 9.81 5.68
C SER A 90 -13.05 8.30 5.53
N LEU A 91 -13.04 7.60 6.66
CA LEU A 91 -13.23 6.16 6.74
C LEU A 91 -14.59 5.90 7.37
N MET A 92 -15.42 5.12 6.70
CA MET A 92 -16.68 4.64 7.22
C MET A 92 -16.58 3.14 7.47
N ILE A 93 -16.86 2.72 8.70
CA ILE A 93 -17.00 1.31 9.07
C ILE A 93 -18.34 1.14 9.77
N ASN A 94 -19.11 0.15 9.34
CA ASN A 94 -20.42 -0.16 9.93
C ASN A 94 -21.38 1.06 10.02
N GLY A 95 -21.35 1.95 9.03
CA GLY A 95 -22.16 3.17 8.99
C GLY A 95 -21.66 4.33 9.86
N GLN A 96 -20.60 4.15 10.64
CA GLN A 96 -19.95 5.22 11.38
C GLN A 96 -18.80 5.82 10.54
N ALA A 97 -18.96 7.07 10.11
CA ALA A 97 -17.95 7.80 9.37
C ALA A 97 -17.05 8.64 10.31
N GLN A 98 -15.74 8.61 10.07
CA GLN A 98 -14.76 9.44 10.77
C GLN A 98 -13.75 10.03 9.78
N THR A 99 -13.39 11.30 9.96
CA THR A 99 -12.30 11.94 9.22
C THR A 99 -10.95 11.44 9.75
N ILE A 100 -10.24 10.69 8.92
CA ILE A 100 -8.96 10.06 9.28
C ILE A 100 -7.75 10.92 8.89
N VAL A 101 -7.89 11.76 7.86
CA VAL A 101 -6.91 12.78 7.47
C VAL A 101 -7.67 14.07 7.22
N GLY A 102 -7.41 15.11 8.04
CA GLY A 102 -8.21 16.34 8.03
C GLY A 102 -7.89 17.32 6.91
N TYR A 103 -6.70 17.27 6.34
CA TYR A 103 -6.27 18.16 5.27
C TYR A 103 -5.22 17.46 4.39
N ILE A 104 -5.43 17.57 3.08
CA ILE A 104 -4.51 17.15 2.03
C ILE A 104 -4.40 18.33 1.07
N ASP A 105 -3.18 18.79 0.86
CA ASP A 105 -2.89 19.94 0.00
C ASP A 105 -3.30 19.67 -1.46
N SER A 106 -3.76 20.72 -2.15
CA SER A 106 -4.11 20.65 -3.57
C SER A 106 -2.97 20.16 -4.49
N ASN A 107 -1.72 20.30 -4.06
CA ASN A 107 -0.54 19.86 -4.81
C ASN A 107 -0.10 18.42 -4.46
N THR A 108 -0.74 17.76 -3.49
CA THR A 108 -0.43 16.38 -3.12
C THR A 108 -0.91 15.42 -4.20
N LYS A 109 0.01 15.03 -5.08
CA LYS A 109 -0.27 14.06 -6.17
C LYS A 109 -0.28 12.62 -5.69
N LYS A 110 0.57 12.30 -4.70
CA LYS A 110 0.75 10.94 -4.18
C LYS A 110 0.78 10.96 -2.66
N TYR A 111 0.12 9.99 -2.07
CA TYR A 111 0.20 9.70 -0.65
C TYR A 111 0.16 8.19 -0.44
N SER A 112 0.66 7.75 0.70
CA SER A 112 0.55 6.38 1.18
C SER A 112 -0.33 6.36 2.42
N LEU A 113 -1.25 5.40 2.48
CA LEU A 113 -2.21 5.19 3.56
C LEU A 113 -2.16 3.73 4.01
N GLU A 114 -1.87 3.50 5.27
CA GLU A 114 -1.98 2.19 5.91
C GLU A 114 -3.12 2.21 6.93
N LEU A 115 -4.06 1.28 6.78
CA LEU A 115 -5.18 1.04 7.70
C LEU A 115 -4.95 -0.32 8.36
N LYS A 116 -4.53 -0.32 9.62
CA LYS A 116 -4.26 -1.55 10.37
C LYS A 116 -5.34 -1.80 11.41
N VAL A 117 -5.97 -2.96 11.35
CA VAL A 117 -6.84 -3.45 12.43
C VAL A 117 -5.95 -3.77 13.64
N VAL A 118 -6.11 -2.99 14.71
CA VAL A 118 -5.39 -3.17 15.97
C VAL A 118 -6.15 -4.11 16.89
N ASP A 119 -7.46 -3.92 16.97
CA ASP A 119 -8.35 -4.65 17.85
C ASP A 119 -9.74 -4.78 17.21
N PHE A 120 -10.42 -5.88 17.48
CA PHE A 120 -11.79 -6.15 17.03
C PHE A 120 -12.52 -6.99 18.08
N GLU A 121 -13.68 -6.51 18.50
CA GLU A 121 -14.57 -7.18 19.43
C GLU A 121 -15.87 -7.56 18.72
N GLU A 122 -16.03 -8.85 18.41
CA GLU A 122 -17.16 -9.35 17.62
C GLU A 122 -18.52 -9.13 18.28
N ALA A 123 -18.59 -9.19 19.63
CA ALA A 123 -19.84 -9.06 20.37
C ALA A 123 -20.47 -7.67 20.26
N THR A 124 -19.63 -6.62 20.18
CA THR A 124 -20.06 -5.22 20.10
C THR A 124 -19.96 -4.68 18.69
N GLY A 125 -19.17 -5.32 17.81
CA GLY A 125 -18.78 -4.75 16.53
C GLY A 125 -17.71 -3.67 16.67
N ARG A 126 -17.16 -3.46 17.87
CA ARG A 126 -16.13 -2.45 18.09
C ARG A 126 -14.86 -2.82 17.34
N ILE A 127 -14.31 -1.86 16.60
CA ILE A 127 -13.05 -2.03 15.87
C ILE A 127 -12.14 -0.82 16.06
N VAL A 128 -10.85 -1.09 16.27
CA VAL A 128 -9.81 -0.08 16.39
C VAL A 128 -8.91 -0.14 15.16
N ILE A 129 -8.85 0.96 14.42
CA ILE A 129 -8.00 1.10 13.24
C ILE A 129 -6.86 2.08 13.54
N ALA A 130 -5.63 1.61 13.43
CA ALA A 130 -4.47 2.48 13.33
C ALA A 130 -4.32 2.95 11.89
N VAL A 131 -4.31 4.27 11.70
CA VAL A 131 -4.10 4.93 10.41
C VAL A 131 -2.70 5.50 10.40
N THR A 132 -1.92 5.17 9.36
CA THR A 132 -0.65 5.84 9.05
C THR A 132 -0.78 6.50 7.70
N TYR A 133 -0.56 7.81 7.62
CA TYR A 133 -0.64 8.58 6.38
C TYR A 133 0.68 9.31 6.13
N VAL A 134 1.16 9.25 4.90
CA VAL A 134 2.39 9.92 4.45
C VAL A 134 2.19 10.52 3.06
N ASP A 135 2.38 11.83 2.91
CA ASP A 135 2.34 12.52 1.59
C ASP A 135 3.64 13.27 1.24
N GLY A 136 4.70 13.05 2.03
CA GLY A 136 5.99 13.71 1.88
C GLY A 136 6.10 15.06 2.58
N LEU A 137 4.98 15.70 2.93
CA LEU A 137 4.94 16.93 3.74
C LEU A 137 4.42 16.65 5.15
N ASN A 138 3.45 15.75 5.26
CA ASN A 138 2.79 15.34 6.47
C ASN A 138 3.01 13.84 6.67
N ASP A 139 3.38 13.50 7.91
CA ASP A 139 3.40 12.13 8.42
C ASP A 139 2.62 12.15 9.72
N HIS A 140 1.56 11.37 9.80
CA HIS A 140 0.86 11.18 11.05
C HIS A 140 0.32 9.77 11.20
N LYS A 141 0.34 9.35 12.47
CA LYS A 141 -0.22 8.09 12.92
C LYS A 141 -1.25 8.36 14.01
N ARG A 142 -2.46 7.81 13.85
CA ARG A 142 -3.54 7.96 14.82
C ARG A 142 -4.41 6.71 14.84
N GLU A 143 -4.97 6.40 16.01
CA GLU A 143 -5.97 5.35 16.16
C GLU A 143 -7.38 5.93 16.16
N PHE A 144 -8.31 5.20 15.54
CA PHE A 144 -9.72 5.53 15.46
C PHE A 144 -10.52 4.34 15.96
N VAL A 145 -11.54 4.62 16.76
CA VAL A 145 -12.43 3.60 17.34
C VAL A 145 -13.80 3.73 16.71
N PHE A 146 -14.30 2.65 16.13
CA PHE A 146 -15.65 2.55 15.58
C PHE A 146 -16.45 1.58 16.45
N GLU A 147 -17.70 1.90 16.76
CA GLU A 147 -18.59 1.19 17.68
C GLU A 147 -19.98 0.98 17.08
#